data_AF-A0A7S0CXC7-F1
#
_entry.id   AF-A0A7S0CXC7-F1
#
_cell.length_a   1.000
_cell.length_b   1.000
_cell.length_c   1.000
_cell.angle_alpha   90.00
_cell.angle_beta   90.00
_cell.angle_gamma   90.00
#
_symmetry.space_group_name_H-M   'P 1'
#
loop_
_entity.id
_entity.type
_entity.pdbx_description
1 polymer ?
#
loop_
_entity_poly.entity_id
_entity_poly.type
_entity_poly.pdbx_seq_one_letter_code
_entity_poly.pdbx_strand_id
1 'polypeptide(L)'
;AETSPAKAEAGVLWVWPTSGADAWLEASATPVATALAEQGELTGEWGMVELPVGYAPALENQFDPSHAEWLHARYDADTGSLSKSENVPFSPMTEFAVRQGSMNGSGFVVDHGGYNEGNKTISAERVFTAPCSSRSEYVDADGARYLSAAILYAPTEPGRCLMFTKFQAHQRTAVQGAGRKKITTADRLNSLVTTPIDLLFRWYMQTQTSRPELVRVGMNHGVYGNAAYTLGDQDIQAMHGVEVAMEVVDKDWKSSYYLPTPADAGVAGFRNWMDKHAGGGVRWAEGVEDDASKVKPLVEQLDRYDRHTRHCRHCRECLAELGELEAKLVNVANVACGAGLALGMVGGILGQEAPAVVSLCVAGLATGAAEKTRDMQQEFKTSVKRRGDPIPKLW
;
A
#
# COMPACT_ATOMS: atom_id res chain seq x y z
N ALA A 1 -18.21 -15.92 27.65
CA ALA A 1 -17.33 -15.38 26.61
C ALA A 1 -15.91 -15.65 27.05
N GLU A 2 -15.12 -16.36 26.24
CA GLU A 2 -13.70 -16.49 26.51
C GLU A 2 -13.02 -15.14 26.26
N THR A 3 -12.08 -14.76 27.12
CA THR A 3 -11.31 -13.53 26.97
C THR A 3 -9.88 -13.87 26.55
N SER A 4 -9.38 -13.18 25.54
CA SER A 4 -8.00 -13.29 25.08
C SER A 4 -7.11 -12.30 25.82
N PRO A 5 -5.89 -12.70 26.24
CA PRO A 5 -4.88 -11.76 26.73
C PRO A 5 -4.52 -10.74 25.65
N ALA A 6 -4.33 -9.49 26.07
CA ALA A 6 -3.94 -8.41 25.17
C ALA A 6 -2.95 -7.45 25.83
N LYS A 7 -2.09 -6.86 25.00
CA LYS A 7 -1.07 -5.88 25.40
C LYS A 7 -1.06 -4.72 24.41
N ALA A 8 -1.10 -3.48 24.88
CA ALA A 8 -0.96 -2.29 24.04
C ALA A 8 0.48 -1.78 24.12
N GLU A 9 1.24 -1.91 23.04
CA GLU A 9 2.67 -1.55 22.99
C GLU A 9 3.10 -1.30 21.54
N ALA A 10 4.09 -0.42 21.35
CA ALA A 10 4.60 -0.03 20.03
C ALA A 10 3.53 0.53 19.06
N GLY A 11 2.49 1.17 19.61
CA GLY A 11 1.40 1.74 18.83
C GLY A 11 0.39 0.75 18.25
N VAL A 12 0.42 -0.52 18.66
CA VAL A 12 -0.56 -1.54 18.25
C VAL A 12 -1.10 -2.34 19.45
N LEU A 13 -2.24 -3.01 19.24
CA LEU A 13 -2.82 -3.96 20.20
C LEU A 13 -2.40 -5.37 19.83
N TRP A 14 -1.58 -5.99 20.68
CA TRP A 14 -1.17 -7.39 20.58
C TRP A 14 -2.21 -8.26 21.25
N VAL A 15 -2.65 -9.32 20.58
CA VAL A 15 -3.67 -10.24 21.09
C VAL A 15 -3.13 -11.66 21.01
N TRP A 16 -3.23 -12.40 22.11
CA TRP A 16 -2.88 -13.82 22.13
C TRP A 16 -4.07 -14.64 21.65
N PRO A 17 -3.88 -15.56 20.68
CA PRO A 17 -4.97 -16.35 20.11
C PRO A 17 -5.52 -17.39 21.09
N THR A 18 -4.80 -17.68 22.17
CA THR A 18 -5.18 -18.63 23.22
C THR A 18 -5.70 -17.92 24.47
N SER A 19 -6.71 -18.49 25.11
CA SER A 19 -7.26 -18.03 26.39
C SER A 19 -6.69 -18.84 27.57
N GLY A 20 -7.02 -18.46 28.81
CA GLY A 20 -6.63 -19.20 30.02
C GLY A 20 -5.38 -18.67 30.75
N ALA A 21 -5.15 -19.15 31.97
CA ALA A 21 -4.13 -18.60 32.88
C ALA A 21 -2.71 -18.64 32.32
N ASP A 22 -2.34 -19.72 31.62
CA ASP A 22 -1.03 -19.87 30.99
C ASP A 22 -0.83 -18.85 29.86
N ALA A 23 -1.86 -18.59 29.06
CA ALA A 23 -1.81 -17.57 28.01
C ALA A 23 -1.67 -16.15 28.58
N TRP A 24 -2.34 -15.86 29.71
CA TRP A 24 -2.17 -14.58 30.41
C TRP A 24 -0.75 -14.42 30.98
N LEU A 25 -0.20 -15.48 31.55
CA LEU A 25 1.17 -15.48 32.07
C LEU A 25 2.19 -15.28 30.94
N GLU A 26 2.04 -16.03 29.84
CA GLU A 26 2.87 -15.89 28.63
C GLU A 26 2.78 -14.46 28.08
N ALA A 27 1.58 -13.93 27.86
CA ALA A 27 1.39 -12.58 27.37
C ALA A 27 2.05 -11.52 28.27
N SER A 28 2.05 -11.73 29.59
CA SER A 28 2.69 -10.81 30.54
C SER A 28 4.22 -10.83 30.43
N ALA A 29 4.82 -11.99 30.15
CA ALA A 29 6.27 -12.19 30.14
C ALA A 29 6.91 -12.01 28.75
N THR A 30 6.16 -12.25 27.68
CA THR A 30 6.67 -12.23 26.30
C THR A 30 6.80 -10.78 25.79
N PRO A 31 8.01 -10.34 25.41
CA PRO A 31 8.19 -9.08 24.70
C PRO A 31 7.44 -9.09 23.38
N VAL A 32 6.94 -7.93 22.95
CA VAL A 32 6.28 -7.83 21.65
C VAL A 32 7.28 -8.05 20.51
N ALA A 33 6.80 -8.51 19.34
CA ALA A 33 7.68 -8.94 18.25
C ALA A 33 8.55 -7.81 17.67
N THR A 34 8.22 -6.54 17.96
CA THR A 34 9.01 -5.36 17.60
C THR A 34 10.11 -5.01 18.62
N ALA A 35 10.15 -5.66 19.79
CA ALA A 35 11.02 -5.28 20.90
C ALA A 35 12.51 -5.58 20.66
N LEU A 36 12.83 -6.51 19.74
CA LEU A 36 14.21 -6.91 19.42
C LEU A 36 14.92 -5.98 18.43
N ALA A 37 14.25 -4.92 17.98
CA ALA A 37 14.84 -3.96 17.05
C ALA A 37 15.92 -3.11 17.74
N GLU A 38 17.19 -3.25 17.33
CA GLU A 38 18.32 -2.51 17.91
C GLU A 38 18.11 -1.00 17.89
N GLN A 39 17.53 -0.47 16.80
CA GLN A 39 17.31 0.96 16.60
C GLN A 39 16.06 1.52 17.31
N GLY A 40 15.36 0.67 18.08
CA GLY A 40 14.20 1.04 18.91
C GLY A 40 12.88 1.16 18.15
N GLU A 41 11.91 1.84 18.75
CA GLU A 41 10.58 2.05 18.15
C GLU A 41 10.63 3.11 17.05
N LEU A 42 9.96 2.83 15.92
CA LEU A 42 9.77 3.82 14.85
C LEU A 42 8.72 4.85 15.25
N THR A 43 8.82 6.08 14.76
CA THR A 43 7.83 7.14 15.03
C THR A 43 6.71 7.16 13.99
N GLY A 44 5.57 7.79 14.33
CA GLY A 44 4.41 7.90 13.44
C GLY A 44 3.36 6.81 13.63
N GLU A 45 2.33 6.83 12.80
CA GLU A 45 1.22 5.88 12.82
C GLU A 45 1.55 4.63 12.00
N TRP A 46 0.91 3.50 12.34
CA TRP A 46 0.96 2.30 11.51
C TRP A 46 0.02 2.44 10.32
N GLY A 47 0.51 2.11 9.12
CA GLY A 47 -0.34 1.76 8.00
C GLY A 47 -0.90 0.36 8.20
N MET A 48 -2.13 0.10 7.73
CA MET A 48 -2.73 -1.23 7.73
C MET A 48 -3.40 -1.48 6.39
N VAL A 49 -3.15 -2.65 5.81
CA VAL A 49 -3.88 -3.18 4.67
C VAL A 49 -4.20 -4.65 4.91
N GLU A 50 -5.37 -5.11 4.48
CA GLU A 50 -5.66 -6.53 4.30
C GLU A 50 -5.09 -6.96 2.95
N LEU A 51 -4.38 -8.07 2.95
CA LEU A 51 -3.81 -8.69 1.77
C LEU A 51 -4.70 -9.87 1.39
N PRO A 52 -5.16 -9.98 0.13
CA PRO A 52 -5.90 -11.14 -0.37
C PRO A 52 -4.92 -12.28 -0.73
N VAL A 53 -3.95 -12.51 0.16
CA VAL A 53 -2.97 -13.60 0.13
C VAL A 53 -2.74 -14.10 1.55
N GLY A 54 -2.42 -15.38 1.68
CA GLY A 54 -2.14 -16.03 2.95
C GLY A 54 -0.85 -15.54 3.60
N TYR A 55 -0.70 -15.88 4.88
CA TYR A 55 0.40 -15.43 5.72
C TYR A 55 1.80 -15.82 5.19
N ALA A 56 1.96 -17.04 4.67
CA ALA A 56 3.26 -17.54 4.23
C ALA A 56 3.83 -16.74 3.04
N PRO A 57 3.12 -16.59 1.89
CA PRO A 57 3.60 -15.75 0.79
C PRO A 57 3.72 -14.28 1.19
N ALA A 58 2.80 -13.77 2.03
CA ALA A 58 2.84 -12.39 2.51
C ALA A 58 4.13 -12.06 3.27
N LEU A 59 4.48 -12.87 4.26
CA LEU A 59 5.68 -12.66 5.06
C LEU A 59 6.96 -13.06 4.31
N GLU A 60 6.91 -14.08 3.44
CA GLU A 60 8.03 -14.50 2.60
C GLU A 60 8.54 -13.38 1.70
N ASN A 61 7.65 -12.55 1.15
CA ASN A 61 8.00 -11.41 0.29
C ASN A 61 9.01 -10.45 0.94
N GLN A 62 9.05 -10.40 2.28
CA GLN A 62 10.03 -9.62 3.02
C GLN A 62 11.46 -10.16 2.92
N PHE A 63 11.62 -11.45 2.67
CA PHE A 63 12.92 -12.12 2.59
C PHE A 63 13.44 -12.26 1.17
N ASP A 64 12.77 -11.63 0.20
CA ASP A 64 13.26 -11.45 -1.17
C ASP A 64 13.20 -9.96 -1.53
N PRO A 65 14.16 -9.11 -1.13
CA PRO A 65 14.16 -7.72 -1.55
C PRO A 65 14.48 -7.53 -3.04
N SER A 66 14.89 -8.60 -3.76
CA SER A 66 15.27 -8.50 -5.17
C SER A 66 14.06 -8.28 -6.09
N HIS A 67 12.84 -8.62 -5.63
CA HIS A 67 11.60 -8.34 -6.37
C HIS A 67 11.41 -6.85 -6.66
N ALA A 68 11.94 -5.96 -5.82
CA ALA A 68 11.73 -4.52 -5.95
C ALA A 68 12.23 -3.98 -7.31
N GLU A 69 13.31 -4.55 -7.85
CA GLU A 69 13.86 -4.15 -9.17
C GLU A 69 12.97 -4.55 -10.35
N TRP A 70 12.00 -5.45 -10.12
CA TRP A 70 11.10 -5.97 -11.15
C TRP A 70 9.68 -5.46 -10.99
N LEU A 71 9.16 -5.55 -9.77
CA LEU A 71 7.81 -5.12 -9.45
C LEU A 71 7.76 -3.60 -9.43
N HIS A 72 8.64 -2.95 -8.67
CA HIS A 72 8.56 -1.50 -8.40
C HIS A 72 9.23 -0.65 -9.49
N ALA A 73 9.54 -1.26 -10.63
CA ALA A 73 10.21 -0.63 -11.74
C ALA A 73 9.26 0.24 -12.56
N ARG A 74 9.80 1.33 -13.11
CA ARG A 74 9.06 2.27 -13.98
C ARG A 74 9.14 1.83 -15.43
N TYR A 75 8.02 1.91 -16.15
CA TYR A 75 7.99 1.63 -17.58
C TYR A 75 7.55 2.88 -18.32
N ASP A 76 8.07 3.04 -19.53
CA ASP A 76 7.71 4.14 -20.39
C ASP A 76 6.25 3.99 -20.83
N ALA A 77 5.46 5.05 -20.62
CA ALA A 77 4.01 4.99 -20.78
C ALA A 77 3.55 4.74 -22.23
N ASP A 78 4.36 5.16 -23.20
CA ASP A 78 4.07 5.09 -24.64
C ASP A 78 4.48 3.74 -25.23
N THR A 79 5.65 3.23 -24.82
CA THR A 79 6.25 2.00 -25.35
C THR A 79 5.97 0.76 -24.49
N GLY A 80 5.56 0.93 -23.23
CA GLY A 80 5.38 -0.15 -22.26
C GLY A 80 6.67 -0.87 -21.88
N SER A 81 7.83 -0.35 -22.26
CA SER A 81 9.14 -0.94 -21.98
C SER A 81 9.77 -0.37 -20.72
N LEU A 82 10.64 -1.15 -20.06
CA LEU A 82 11.37 -0.72 -18.86
C LEU A 82 12.13 0.60 -19.12
N SER A 83 11.85 1.62 -18.31
CA SER A 83 12.41 2.96 -18.49
C SER A 83 13.83 3.04 -17.94
N LYS A 84 14.84 2.96 -18.82
CA LYS A 84 16.26 3.07 -18.40
C LYS A 84 16.60 4.41 -17.75
N SER A 85 15.86 5.47 -18.07
CA SER A 85 16.14 6.82 -17.56
C SER A 85 15.46 7.12 -16.23
N GLU A 86 14.45 6.33 -15.86
CA GLU A 86 13.68 6.51 -14.62
C GLU A 86 13.98 5.44 -13.56
N ASN A 87 14.61 4.33 -13.96
CA ASN A 87 15.08 3.30 -13.06
C ASN A 87 16.57 3.45 -12.77
N VAL A 88 16.94 3.02 -11.58
CA VAL A 88 18.34 2.80 -11.21
C VAL A 88 18.84 1.55 -11.95
N PRO A 89 20.11 1.49 -12.40
CA PRO A 89 20.62 0.27 -12.99
C PRO A 89 20.64 -0.89 -11.98
N PHE A 90 20.30 -2.08 -12.47
CA PHE A 90 20.34 -3.32 -11.70
C PHE A 90 21.77 -3.62 -11.22
N SER A 91 21.88 -4.11 -9.98
CA SER A 91 23.11 -4.67 -9.42
C SER A 91 22.78 -5.98 -8.72
N PRO A 92 23.48 -7.09 -9.03
CA PRO A 92 23.16 -8.38 -8.43
C PRO A 92 23.43 -8.34 -6.92
N MET A 93 22.49 -8.89 -6.15
CA MET A 93 22.66 -9.01 -4.71
C MET A 93 23.63 -10.17 -4.42
N THR A 94 24.88 -9.81 -4.07
CA THR A 94 25.94 -10.78 -3.78
C THR A 94 26.06 -11.11 -2.29
N GLU A 95 25.53 -10.25 -1.43
CA GLU A 95 25.57 -10.38 0.03
C GLU A 95 24.13 -10.51 0.54
N PHE A 96 23.73 -11.74 0.82
CA PHE A 96 22.46 -12.05 1.46
C PHE A 96 22.57 -13.40 2.14
N ALA A 97 22.49 -13.44 3.48
CA ALA A 97 22.64 -14.67 4.23
C ALA A 97 21.90 -14.62 5.57
N VAL A 98 21.35 -15.77 5.98
CA VAL A 98 20.92 -15.97 7.36
C VAL A 98 22.16 -15.95 8.26
N ARG A 99 22.18 -15.06 9.24
CA ARG A 99 23.28 -14.93 10.20
C ARG A 99 23.49 -16.25 10.93
N GLN A 100 24.72 -16.76 10.88
CA GLN A 100 25.06 -18.04 11.48
C GLN A 100 24.72 -18.06 12.98
N GLY A 101 24.00 -19.10 13.42
CA GLY A 101 23.61 -19.27 14.82
C GLY A 101 22.43 -18.40 15.28
N SER A 102 21.87 -17.53 14.43
CA SER A 102 20.73 -16.69 14.81
C SER A 102 19.39 -17.44 14.84
N MET A 103 19.23 -18.48 14.02
CA MET A 103 17.95 -19.16 13.82
C MET A 103 17.53 -20.05 14.99
N ASN A 104 16.35 -19.77 15.54
CA ASN A 104 15.71 -20.53 16.60
C ASN A 104 14.18 -20.34 16.57
N GLY A 105 13.45 -20.87 17.55
CA GLY A 105 11.97 -20.79 17.60
C GLY A 105 11.39 -19.37 17.66
N SER A 106 12.16 -18.39 18.15
CA SER A 106 11.77 -16.98 18.23
C SER A 106 12.06 -16.19 16.95
N GLY A 107 12.77 -16.78 15.98
CA GLY A 107 13.04 -16.18 14.68
C GLY A 107 14.49 -16.33 14.22
N PHE A 108 14.96 -15.38 13.41
CA PHE A 108 16.33 -15.37 12.86
C PHE A 108 16.70 -13.99 12.35
N VAL A 109 17.98 -13.80 12.02
CA VAL A 109 18.49 -12.56 11.44
C VAL A 109 19.07 -12.85 10.05
N VAL A 110 18.84 -11.93 9.13
CA VAL A 110 19.39 -11.93 7.79
C VAL A 110 20.25 -10.70 7.60
N ASP A 111 21.50 -10.92 7.18
CA ASP A 111 22.42 -9.87 6.78
C ASP A 111 22.36 -9.73 5.26
N HIS A 112 22.19 -8.50 4.76
CA HIS A 112 22.17 -8.26 3.32
C HIS A 112 22.72 -6.91 2.90
N GLY A 113 23.21 -6.83 1.66
CA GLY A 113 23.61 -5.59 1.01
C GLY A 113 22.47 -4.91 0.27
N GLY A 114 22.82 -3.87 -0.49
CA GLY A 114 21.97 -3.29 -1.51
C GLY A 114 21.64 -4.26 -2.64
N TYR A 115 20.61 -3.90 -3.41
CA TYR A 115 20.05 -4.69 -4.51
C TYR A 115 19.97 -3.91 -5.83
N ASN A 116 20.54 -2.68 -5.87
CA ASN A 116 20.74 -1.91 -7.10
C ASN A 116 21.94 -0.95 -7.00
N GLU A 117 22.29 -0.32 -8.12
CA GLU A 117 23.45 0.60 -8.16
C GLU A 117 23.32 1.82 -7.23
N GLY A 118 22.10 2.20 -6.87
CA GLY A 118 21.81 3.36 -6.01
C GLY A 118 21.96 3.06 -4.52
N ASN A 119 21.88 1.79 -4.11
CA ASN A 119 22.04 1.37 -2.73
C ASN A 119 23.12 0.29 -2.53
N LYS A 120 23.95 -0.01 -3.53
CA LYS A 120 24.99 -1.06 -3.45
C LYS A 120 25.99 -0.92 -2.30
N THR A 121 26.16 0.29 -1.75
CA THR A 121 27.03 0.57 -0.60
C THR A 121 26.29 0.57 0.73
N ILE A 122 24.98 0.33 0.71
CA ILE A 122 24.13 0.24 1.89
C ILE A 122 24.21 -1.20 2.40
N SER A 123 24.40 -1.36 3.70
CA SER A 123 24.23 -2.62 4.40
C SER A 123 22.93 -2.61 5.17
N ALA A 124 22.38 -3.80 5.40
CA ALA A 124 21.11 -3.94 6.06
C ALA A 124 21.05 -5.22 6.90
N GLU A 125 20.36 -5.11 8.03
CA GLU A 125 19.96 -6.22 8.85
C GLU A 125 18.44 -6.36 8.76
N ARG A 126 17.96 -7.59 8.59
CA ARG A 126 16.56 -7.95 8.74
C ARG A 126 16.37 -8.94 9.87
N VAL A 127 15.64 -8.54 10.90
CA VAL A 127 15.28 -9.35 12.04
C VAL A 127 13.86 -9.87 11.86
N PHE A 128 13.74 -11.19 11.76
CA PHE A 128 12.47 -11.87 11.89
C PHE A 128 12.22 -12.20 13.35
N THR A 129 11.11 -11.73 13.90
CA THR A 129 10.65 -12.14 15.23
C THR A 129 9.31 -12.85 15.09
N ALA A 130 9.29 -14.11 15.47
CA ALA A 130 8.12 -14.94 15.38
C ALA A 130 6.98 -14.44 16.30
N PRO A 131 5.71 -14.63 15.90
CA PRO A 131 5.31 -15.18 14.61
C PRO A 131 5.20 -14.13 13.50
N CYS A 132 5.16 -12.84 13.80
CA CYS A 132 4.53 -11.89 12.86
C CYS A 132 5.42 -10.76 12.34
N SER A 133 6.66 -10.59 12.83
CA SER A 133 7.42 -9.36 12.62
C SER A 133 8.59 -9.53 11.65
N SER A 134 8.69 -8.62 10.69
CA SER A 134 9.90 -8.35 9.92
C SER A 134 10.37 -6.92 10.21
N ARG A 135 11.50 -6.79 10.89
CA ARG A 135 12.17 -5.50 11.10
C ARG A 135 13.38 -5.39 10.19
N SER A 136 13.54 -4.27 9.51
CA SER A 136 14.72 -4.00 8.67
C SER A 136 15.35 -2.66 9.02
N GLU A 137 16.67 -2.68 9.17
CA GLU A 137 17.49 -1.51 9.45
C GLU A 137 18.59 -1.42 8.39
N TYR A 138 18.57 -0.33 7.64
CA TYR A 138 19.54 -0.04 6.59
C TYR A 138 20.48 1.05 7.09
N VAL A 139 21.78 0.86 6.88
CA VAL A 139 22.81 1.84 7.21
C VAL A 139 23.72 2.09 6.00
N ASP A 140 24.23 3.31 5.89
CA ASP A 140 25.21 3.64 4.86
C ASP A 140 26.62 3.14 5.21
N ALA A 141 27.58 3.43 4.33
CA ALA A 141 28.97 3.00 4.48
C ALA A 141 29.66 3.57 5.74
N ASP A 142 29.14 4.68 6.29
CA ASP A 142 29.63 5.31 7.52
C ASP A 142 28.90 4.78 8.77
N GLY A 143 27.94 3.87 8.59
CA GLY A 143 27.11 3.31 9.66
C GLY A 143 25.96 4.23 10.08
N ALA A 144 25.68 5.30 9.34
CA ALA A 144 24.55 6.18 9.63
C ALA A 144 23.24 5.57 9.13
N ARG A 145 22.15 5.80 9.88
CA ARG A 145 20.81 5.28 9.52
C ARG A 145 20.40 5.79 8.14
N TYR A 146 19.93 4.87 7.30
CA TYR A 146 19.47 5.15 5.95
C TYR A 146 17.94 5.02 5.84
N LEU A 147 17.42 3.84 6.17
CA LEU A 147 16.00 3.48 6.16
C LEU A 147 15.72 2.51 7.30
N SER A 148 14.58 2.67 7.97
CA SER A 148 14.06 1.67 8.90
C SER A 148 12.66 1.26 8.48
N ALA A 149 12.36 -0.04 8.51
CA ALA A 149 11.05 -0.58 8.19
C ALA A 149 10.62 -1.60 9.26
N ALA A 150 9.39 -1.49 9.74
CA ALA A 150 8.77 -2.50 10.57
C ALA A 150 7.48 -2.96 9.89
N ILE A 151 7.36 -4.27 9.67
CA ILE A 151 6.16 -4.86 9.08
C ILE A 151 5.68 -6.00 9.95
N LEU A 152 4.37 -6.01 10.26
CA LEU A 152 3.71 -7.05 11.03
C LEU A 152 2.65 -7.74 10.18
N TYR A 153 2.54 -9.06 10.33
CA TYR A 153 1.58 -9.89 9.60
C TYR A 153 0.69 -10.66 10.57
N ALA A 154 -0.63 -10.58 10.39
CA ALA A 154 -1.60 -11.33 11.18
C ALA A 154 -2.57 -12.08 10.25
N PRO A 155 -2.52 -13.43 10.19
CA PRO A 155 -3.48 -14.20 9.41
C PRO A 155 -4.89 -14.00 9.97
N THR A 156 -5.87 -13.77 9.10
CA THR A 156 -7.28 -13.59 9.48
C THR A 156 -8.13 -14.80 9.11
N GLU A 157 -7.90 -15.35 7.92
CA GLU A 157 -8.52 -16.55 7.38
C GLU A 157 -7.60 -17.15 6.30
N PRO A 158 -7.82 -18.41 5.87
CA PRO A 158 -7.06 -18.99 4.77
C PRO A 158 -7.01 -18.06 3.55
N GLY A 159 -5.81 -17.83 2.99
CA GLY A 159 -5.64 -16.93 1.85
C GLY A 159 -5.78 -15.44 2.16
N ARG A 160 -5.88 -15.02 3.43
CA ARG A 160 -5.88 -13.59 3.81
C ARG A 160 -5.02 -13.26 5.02
N CYS A 161 -4.41 -12.09 4.99
CA CYS A 161 -3.54 -11.61 6.06
C CYS A 161 -3.65 -10.10 6.22
N LEU A 162 -3.73 -9.61 7.45
CA LEU A 162 -3.48 -8.20 7.74
C LEU A 162 -1.99 -7.93 7.70
N MET A 163 -1.60 -6.85 7.03
CA MET A 163 -0.24 -6.32 7.02
C MET A 163 -0.24 -4.93 7.63
N PHE A 164 0.56 -4.74 8.68
CA PHE A 164 0.81 -3.43 9.29
C PHE A 164 2.20 -2.97 8.92
N THR A 165 2.35 -1.75 8.45
CA THR A 165 3.64 -1.22 7.96
C THR A 165 4.00 0.10 8.61
N LYS A 166 5.29 0.28 8.89
CA LYS A 166 5.86 1.54 9.35
C LYS A 166 7.23 1.73 8.70
N PHE A 167 7.39 2.82 7.97
CA PHE A 167 8.63 3.14 7.26
C PHE A 167 9.15 4.49 7.73
N GLN A 168 10.45 4.57 7.96
CA GLN A 168 11.14 5.79 8.36
C GLN A 168 12.40 5.97 7.52
N ALA A 169 12.32 6.86 6.53
CA ALA A 169 13.48 7.29 5.78
C ALA A 169 14.28 8.32 6.61
N HIS A 170 15.55 8.01 6.88
CA HIS A 170 16.46 8.92 7.60
C HIS A 170 17.27 9.79 6.63
N GLN A 171 17.45 9.31 5.39
CA GLN A 171 18.11 10.03 4.32
C GLN A 171 17.16 10.28 3.14
N ARG A 172 17.33 11.40 2.44
CA ARG A 172 16.45 11.80 1.33
C ARG A 172 16.49 10.83 0.15
N THR A 173 17.59 10.10 0.00
CA THR A 173 17.82 9.13 -1.08
C THR A 173 17.24 7.75 -0.78
N ALA A 174 16.72 7.51 0.44
CA ALA A 174 16.27 6.20 0.89
C ALA A 174 14.94 5.72 0.30
N VAL A 175 14.18 6.62 -0.34
CA VAL A 175 12.90 6.26 -0.97
C VAL A 175 13.12 5.97 -2.44
N GLN A 176 13.09 4.69 -2.80
CA GLN A 176 13.15 4.25 -4.19
C GLN A 176 11.90 4.68 -4.96
N GLY A 177 12.05 4.92 -6.26
CA GLY A 177 10.93 5.34 -7.10
C GLY A 177 10.44 6.78 -6.87
N ALA A 178 11.07 7.59 -6.00
CA ALA A 178 10.73 9.00 -5.80
C ALA A 178 11.23 9.95 -6.92
N GLY A 179 11.50 9.40 -8.12
CA GLY A 179 11.80 10.19 -9.30
C GLY A 179 10.63 11.14 -9.63
N ARG A 180 10.91 12.45 -9.68
CA ARG A 180 9.91 13.42 -10.13
C ARG A 180 9.56 13.14 -11.60
N LYS A 181 8.28 12.91 -11.89
CA LYS A 181 7.77 12.91 -13.27
C LYS A 181 8.29 14.16 -13.98
N LYS A 182 8.88 14.00 -15.16
CA LYS A 182 9.29 15.15 -15.98
C LYS A 182 8.05 15.97 -16.33
N ILE A 183 8.02 17.23 -15.88
CA ILE A 183 6.94 18.17 -16.21
C ILE A 183 7.12 18.61 -17.66
N THR A 184 6.19 18.24 -18.53
CA THR A 184 6.20 18.62 -19.93
C THR A 184 5.73 20.07 -20.13
N THR A 185 5.96 20.64 -21.32
CA THR A 185 5.41 21.96 -21.67
C THR A 185 3.88 21.94 -21.65
N ALA A 186 3.27 20.84 -22.09
CA ALA A 186 1.82 20.65 -22.03
C ALA A 186 1.31 20.64 -20.58
N ASP A 187 2.03 19.97 -19.66
CA ASP A 187 1.69 19.98 -18.23
C ASP A 187 1.74 21.39 -17.64
N ARG A 188 2.73 22.20 -18.03
CA ARG A 188 2.83 23.61 -17.59
C ARG A 188 1.66 24.45 -18.08
N LEU A 189 1.29 24.32 -19.36
CA LEU A 189 0.12 25.02 -19.92
C LEU A 189 -1.17 24.58 -19.23
N ASN A 190 -1.36 23.28 -19.03
CA ASN A 190 -2.53 22.73 -18.34
C ASN A 190 -2.60 23.24 -16.88
N SER A 191 -1.45 23.35 -16.21
CA SER A 191 -1.36 23.83 -14.83
C SER A 191 -1.88 25.25 -14.63
N LEU A 192 -1.84 26.10 -15.65
CA LEU A 192 -2.39 27.46 -15.56
C LEU A 192 -3.91 27.45 -15.33
N VAL A 193 -4.59 26.43 -15.84
CA VAL A 193 -6.04 26.24 -15.67
C VAL A 193 -6.35 25.36 -14.47
N THR A 194 -5.59 24.29 -14.25
CA THR A 194 -5.89 23.32 -13.19
C THR A 194 -5.45 23.77 -11.80
N THR A 195 -4.37 24.57 -11.68
CA THR A 195 -3.85 24.98 -10.36
C THR A 195 -4.86 25.80 -9.55
N PRO A 196 -5.55 26.82 -10.11
CA PRO A 196 -6.58 27.54 -9.36
C PRO A 196 -7.71 26.61 -8.88
N ILE A 197 -8.11 25.63 -9.70
CA ILE A 197 -9.14 24.65 -9.36
C ILE A 197 -8.66 23.75 -8.21
N ASP A 198 -7.42 23.27 -8.28
CA ASP A 198 -6.84 22.42 -7.23
C ASP A 198 -6.66 23.18 -5.90
N LEU A 199 -6.33 24.48 -5.96
CA LEU A 199 -6.26 25.35 -4.79
C LEU A 199 -7.63 25.54 -4.14
N LEU A 200 -8.68 25.80 -4.95
CA LEU A 200 -10.06 25.91 -4.46
C LEU A 200 -10.54 24.59 -3.85
N PHE A 201 -10.26 23.47 -4.51
CA PHE A 201 -10.57 22.14 -4.00
C PHE A 201 -9.88 21.89 -2.65
N ARG A 202 -8.58 22.15 -2.55
CA ARG A 202 -7.84 22.00 -1.29
C ARG A 202 -8.40 22.91 -0.20
N TRP A 203 -8.68 24.16 -0.52
CA TRP A 203 -9.31 25.09 0.41
C TRP A 203 -10.65 24.55 0.91
N TYR A 204 -11.52 24.08 0.02
CA TYR A 204 -12.81 23.49 0.40
C TYR A 204 -12.60 22.29 1.33
N MET A 205 -11.77 21.32 0.93
CA MET A 205 -11.56 20.09 1.70
C MET A 205 -10.95 20.35 3.08
N GLN A 206 -10.15 21.41 3.23
CA GLN A 206 -9.47 21.77 4.48
C GLN A 206 -10.26 22.74 5.36
N THR A 207 -11.28 23.43 4.85
CA THR A 207 -11.97 24.49 5.60
C THR A 207 -13.49 24.38 5.65
N GLN A 208 -14.11 23.72 4.67
CA GLN A 208 -15.57 23.65 4.50
C GLN A 208 -16.15 22.26 4.80
N THR A 209 -15.32 21.32 5.24
CA THR A 209 -15.75 19.96 5.62
C THR A 209 -16.06 19.87 7.10
N SER A 210 -16.83 18.86 7.49
CA SER A 210 -17.22 18.68 8.89
C SER A 210 -16.04 18.30 9.80
N ARG A 211 -15.05 17.59 9.25
CA ARG A 211 -13.86 17.07 9.97
C ARG A 211 -12.58 17.27 9.13
N PRO A 212 -12.13 18.52 8.97
CA PRO A 212 -11.05 18.86 8.03
C PRO A 212 -9.73 18.17 8.34
N GLU A 213 -9.43 17.90 9.62
CA GLU A 213 -8.23 17.16 10.02
C GLU A 213 -8.24 15.71 9.54
N LEU A 214 -9.39 15.02 9.63
CA LEU A 214 -9.51 13.63 9.18
C LEU A 214 -9.49 13.56 7.65
N VAL A 215 -10.20 14.46 6.99
CA VAL A 215 -10.25 14.57 5.53
C VAL A 215 -8.85 14.83 4.96
N ARG A 216 -8.08 15.73 5.58
CA ARG A 216 -6.70 16.03 5.15
C ARG A 216 -5.81 14.79 5.17
N VAL A 217 -5.90 13.98 6.22
CA VAL A 217 -5.14 12.72 6.31
C VAL A 217 -5.65 11.72 5.26
N GLY A 218 -6.97 11.57 5.11
CA GLY A 218 -7.56 10.68 4.11
C GLY A 218 -7.18 11.03 2.67
N MET A 219 -7.11 12.32 2.33
CA MET A 219 -6.60 12.79 1.04
C MET A 219 -5.15 12.36 0.80
N ASN A 220 -4.31 12.39 1.83
CA ASN A 220 -2.92 11.94 1.72
C ASN A 220 -2.81 10.42 1.57
N HIS A 221 -3.79 9.64 2.01
CA HIS A 221 -3.80 8.20 1.79
C HIS A 221 -4.29 7.85 0.37
N GLY A 222 -5.45 8.36 -0.04
CA GLY A 222 -6.06 8.05 -1.34
C GLY A 222 -5.54 8.94 -2.46
N VAL A 223 -6.02 10.19 -2.50
CA VAL A 223 -5.85 11.12 -3.63
C VAL A 223 -4.38 11.45 -3.93
N TYR A 224 -3.58 11.73 -2.90
CA TYR A 224 -2.17 12.11 -3.06
C TYR A 224 -1.19 10.98 -2.75
N GLY A 225 -1.64 9.93 -2.05
CA GLY A 225 -0.82 8.78 -1.61
C GLY A 225 -0.93 7.55 -2.49
N ASN A 226 -1.62 7.64 -3.62
CA ASN A 226 -1.95 6.52 -4.51
C ASN A 226 -0.73 5.66 -4.90
N ALA A 227 0.47 6.24 -4.99
CA ALA A 227 1.70 5.52 -5.32
C ALA A 227 1.99 4.33 -4.40
N ALA A 228 1.65 4.42 -3.10
CA ALA A 228 1.84 3.31 -2.16
C ALA A 228 0.93 2.11 -2.50
N TYR A 229 -0.29 2.37 -2.97
CA TYR A 229 -1.19 1.30 -3.42
C TYR A 229 -0.70 0.68 -4.73
N THR A 230 -0.24 1.51 -5.66
CA THR A 230 0.29 1.03 -6.94
C THR A 230 1.42 0.02 -6.75
N LEU A 231 2.37 0.31 -5.86
CA LEU A 231 3.46 -0.62 -5.51
C LEU A 231 2.90 -1.87 -4.81
N GLY A 232 2.04 -1.68 -3.80
CA GLY A 232 1.45 -2.79 -3.06
C GLY A 232 0.60 -3.73 -3.93
N ASP A 233 -0.04 -3.25 -4.99
CA ASP A 233 -0.83 -4.09 -5.90
C ASP A 233 0.05 -5.03 -6.74
N GLN A 234 1.27 -4.60 -7.10
CA GLN A 234 2.21 -5.45 -7.83
C GLN A 234 2.71 -6.58 -6.93
N ASP A 235 3.05 -6.24 -5.69
CA ASP A 235 3.47 -7.22 -4.68
C ASP A 235 2.34 -8.24 -4.44
N ILE A 236 1.09 -7.78 -4.31
CA ILE A 236 -0.06 -8.67 -4.14
C ILE A 236 -0.22 -9.63 -5.32
N GLN A 237 -0.10 -9.14 -6.55
CA GLN A 237 -0.19 -10.01 -7.73
C GLN A 237 0.92 -11.08 -7.73
N ALA A 238 2.15 -10.69 -7.38
CA ALA A 238 3.27 -11.62 -7.31
C ALA A 238 3.07 -12.66 -6.19
N MET A 239 2.75 -12.21 -4.97
CA MET A 239 2.47 -13.08 -3.83
C MET A 239 1.29 -14.03 -4.09
N HIS A 240 0.25 -13.54 -4.76
CA HIS A 240 -0.91 -14.35 -5.14
C HIS A 240 -0.52 -15.42 -6.16
N GLY A 241 0.32 -15.07 -7.15
CA GLY A 241 0.86 -16.05 -8.09
C GLY A 241 1.68 -17.15 -7.40
N VAL A 242 2.49 -16.78 -6.41
CA VAL A 242 3.25 -17.73 -5.58
C VAL A 242 2.30 -18.64 -4.80
N GLU A 243 1.29 -18.09 -4.12
CA GLU A 243 0.30 -18.86 -3.36
C GLU A 243 -0.42 -19.89 -4.25
N VAL A 244 -0.96 -19.45 -5.37
CA VAL A 244 -1.65 -20.31 -6.34
C VAL A 244 -0.71 -21.41 -6.84
N ALA A 245 0.54 -21.07 -7.18
CA ALA A 245 1.50 -22.06 -7.65
C ALA A 245 1.81 -23.12 -6.58
N MET A 246 1.93 -22.71 -5.31
CA MET A 246 2.18 -23.64 -4.22
C MET A 246 1.00 -24.56 -3.94
N GLU A 247 -0.22 -24.03 -3.96
CA GLU A 247 -1.45 -24.79 -3.67
C GLU A 247 -1.85 -25.73 -4.82
N VAL A 248 -1.68 -25.30 -6.08
CA VAL A 248 -2.03 -26.11 -7.25
C VAL A 248 -1.07 -27.27 -7.46
N VAL A 249 0.22 -27.05 -7.19
CA VAL A 249 1.26 -28.04 -7.50
C VAL A 249 1.30 -29.17 -6.47
N ASP A 250 0.71 -29.00 -5.28
CA ASP A 250 0.68 -29.96 -4.15
C ASP A 250 2.03 -30.67 -3.95
N LYS A 251 3.10 -29.87 -3.92
CA LYS A 251 4.48 -30.33 -3.73
C LYS A 251 5.16 -29.56 -2.62
N ASP A 252 6.11 -30.22 -1.98
CA ASP A 252 7.02 -29.58 -1.02
C ASP A 252 7.74 -28.40 -1.68
N TRP A 253 7.85 -27.29 -0.94
CA TRP A 253 8.42 -26.04 -1.42
C TRP A 253 9.85 -26.21 -1.95
N LYS A 254 10.63 -27.16 -1.42
CA LYS A 254 12.01 -27.44 -1.87
C LYS A 254 12.07 -27.99 -3.29
N SER A 255 10.96 -28.54 -3.78
CA SER A 255 10.83 -29.05 -5.15
C SER A 255 10.09 -28.10 -6.09
N SER A 256 9.34 -27.14 -5.53
CA SER A 256 8.61 -26.12 -6.29
C SER A 256 9.45 -24.88 -6.55
N TYR A 257 10.32 -24.51 -5.62
CA TYR A 257 11.13 -23.30 -5.73
C TYR A 257 12.47 -23.61 -6.40
N TYR A 258 12.92 -22.69 -7.24
CA TYR A 258 14.29 -22.69 -7.77
C TYR A 258 15.05 -21.52 -7.15
N LEU A 259 15.85 -21.82 -6.13
CA LEU A 259 16.57 -20.85 -5.29
C LEU A 259 18.10 -20.98 -5.43
N PRO A 260 18.69 -20.74 -6.61
CA PRO A 260 20.10 -21.06 -6.87
C PRO A 260 21.07 -19.95 -6.45
N THR A 261 20.60 -18.77 -6.06
CA THR A 261 21.42 -17.57 -5.88
C THR A 261 21.54 -17.16 -4.41
N PRO A 262 22.55 -16.34 -4.04
CA PRO A 262 22.63 -15.76 -2.70
C PRO A 262 21.35 -15.00 -2.30
N ALA A 263 20.69 -14.34 -3.27
CA ALA A 263 19.48 -13.57 -3.01
C ALA A 263 18.32 -14.40 -2.43
N ASP A 264 18.34 -15.71 -2.70
CA ASP A 264 17.30 -16.63 -2.28
C ASP A 264 17.48 -17.15 -0.85
N ALA A 265 18.61 -16.86 -0.20
CA ALA A 265 18.93 -17.41 1.11
C ALA A 265 17.94 -16.98 2.20
N GLY A 266 17.26 -15.84 2.03
CA GLY A 266 16.22 -15.37 2.95
C GLY A 266 14.96 -16.18 2.87
N VAL A 267 14.45 -16.37 1.65
CA VAL A 267 13.29 -17.22 1.35
C VAL A 267 13.55 -18.64 1.86
N ALA A 268 14.71 -19.21 1.52
CA ALA A 268 15.09 -20.54 2.01
C ALA A 268 15.19 -20.56 3.55
N GLY A 269 15.75 -19.52 4.17
CA GLY A 269 15.82 -19.37 5.62
C GLY A 269 14.45 -19.37 6.28
N PHE A 270 13.52 -18.56 5.77
CA PHE A 270 12.16 -18.46 6.27
C PHE A 270 11.39 -19.78 6.14
N ARG A 271 11.46 -20.44 4.98
CA ARG A 271 10.78 -21.73 4.76
C ARG A 271 11.34 -22.86 5.64
N ASN A 272 12.67 -22.93 5.79
CA ASN A 272 13.29 -23.87 6.72
C ASN A 272 12.88 -23.60 8.18
N TRP A 273 12.77 -22.33 8.56
CA TRP A 273 12.27 -21.95 9.87
C TRP A 273 10.81 -22.39 10.07
N MET A 274 9.93 -22.16 9.08
CA MET A 274 8.53 -22.60 9.11
C MET A 274 8.42 -24.11 9.30
N ASP A 275 9.17 -24.91 8.51
CA ASP A 275 9.18 -26.37 8.62
C ASP A 275 9.60 -26.82 10.02
N LYS A 276 10.65 -26.22 10.58
CA LYS A 276 11.28 -26.66 11.83
C LYS A 276 10.58 -26.15 13.10
N HIS A 277 10.02 -24.95 13.05
CA HIS A 277 9.55 -24.23 14.25
C HIS A 277 8.06 -23.90 14.23
N ALA A 278 7.42 -23.80 13.05
CA ALA A 278 5.99 -23.50 12.91
C ALA A 278 5.14 -24.70 12.46
N GLY A 279 5.77 -25.86 12.18
CA GLY A 279 5.06 -27.04 11.68
C GLY A 279 4.62 -26.90 10.22
N GLY A 280 5.29 -26.06 9.42
CA GLY A 280 5.12 -25.93 7.98
C GLY A 280 4.04 -24.93 7.53
N GLY A 281 3.16 -24.44 8.41
CA GLY A 281 2.07 -23.54 8.03
C GLY A 281 1.28 -22.98 9.20
N VAL A 282 0.34 -22.08 8.91
CA VAL A 282 -0.61 -21.55 9.90
C VAL A 282 -1.62 -22.65 10.25
N ARG A 283 -1.84 -22.86 11.55
CA ARG A 283 -2.90 -23.76 12.04
C ARG A 283 -4.19 -22.99 12.25
N TRP A 284 -5.27 -23.51 11.70
CA TRP A 284 -6.62 -22.93 11.82
C TRP A 284 -7.43 -23.66 12.89
N ALA A 285 -8.37 -22.94 13.50
CA ALA A 285 -9.33 -23.53 14.43
C ALA A 285 -10.28 -24.50 13.71
N GLU A 286 -10.89 -25.41 14.46
CA GLU A 286 -11.88 -26.33 13.91
C GLU A 286 -13.06 -25.58 13.28
N GLY A 287 -13.45 -25.98 12.06
CA GLY A 287 -14.56 -25.39 11.33
C GLY A 287 -14.22 -24.15 10.49
N VAL A 288 -12.96 -23.69 10.47
CA VAL A 288 -12.52 -22.68 9.49
C VAL A 288 -12.49 -23.32 8.10
N GLU A 289 -13.34 -22.82 7.21
CA GLU A 289 -13.34 -23.21 5.81
C GLU A 289 -12.32 -22.40 5.02
N ASP A 290 -11.69 -23.07 4.07
CA ASP A 290 -10.79 -22.46 3.11
C ASP A 290 -11.59 -22.03 1.87
N ASP A 291 -11.12 -21.00 1.18
CA ASP A 291 -11.80 -20.49 0.01
C ASP A 291 -11.91 -21.55 -1.09
N ALA A 292 -13.12 -21.64 -1.67
CA ALA A 292 -13.42 -22.61 -2.71
C ALA A 292 -12.56 -22.43 -3.98
N SER A 293 -12.16 -21.18 -4.27
CA SER A 293 -11.22 -20.85 -5.34
C SER A 293 -9.88 -20.40 -4.76
N LYS A 294 -8.82 -21.06 -5.21
CA LYS A 294 -7.43 -20.69 -4.89
C LYS A 294 -6.99 -19.45 -5.65
N VAL A 295 -7.58 -19.22 -6.81
CA VAL A 295 -7.32 -18.03 -7.63
C VAL A 295 -8.28 -16.92 -7.22
N LYS A 296 -7.75 -15.77 -6.80
CA LYS A 296 -8.50 -14.56 -6.53
C LYS A 296 -8.60 -13.75 -7.83
N PRO A 297 -9.79 -13.29 -8.25
CA PRO A 297 -9.91 -12.46 -9.44
C PRO A 297 -9.15 -11.15 -9.27
N LEU A 298 -8.65 -10.60 -10.39
CA LEU A 298 -7.89 -9.34 -10.39
C LEU A 298 -8.64 -8.18 -9.71
N VAL A 299 -9.97 -8.15 -9.81
CA VAL A 299 -10.80 -7.12 -9.17
C VAL A 299 -10.67 -7.16 -7.64
N GLU A 300 -10.61 -8.36 -7.05
CA GLU A 300 -10.40 -8.54 -5.61
C GLU A 300 -8.96 -8.14 -5.22
N GLN A 301 -7.98 -8.54 -6.03
CA GLN A 301 -6.58 -8.16 -5.80
C GLN A 301 -6.39 -6.63 -5.83
N LEU A 302 -7.15 -5.91 -6.64
CA LEU A 302 -7.11 -4.45 -6.79
C LEU A 302 -8.17 -3.71 -5.94
N ASP A 303 -8.89 -4.39 -5.05
CA ASP A 303 -9.93 -3.78 -4.21
C ASP A 303 -9.31 -3.04 -3.03
N ARG A 304 -9.34 -1.70 -3.07
CA ARG A 304 -8.82 -0.89 -1.96
C ARG A 304 -9.84 -0.66 -0.86
N TYR A 305 -11.12 -0.78 -1.20
CA TYR A 305 -12.19 -0.50 -0.27
C TYR A 305 -12.14 -1.48 0.90
N ASP A 306 -12.17 -2.77 0.57
CA ASP A 306 -12.17 -3.84 1.55
C ASP A 306 -10.78 -4.01 2.17
N ARG A 307 -9.71 -3.81 1.38
CA ARG A 307 -8.34 -3.94 1.88
C ARG A 307 -7.92 -2.83 2.85
N HIS A 308 -8.49 -1.63 2.75
CA HIS A 308 -8.06 -0.50 3.59
C HIS A 308 -9.18 0.47 3.94
N THR A 309 -9.90 1.02 2.94
CA THR A 309 -10.76 2.19 3.16
C THR A 309 -11.81 1.93 4.22
N ARG A 310 -12.48 0.76 4.23
CA ARG A 310 -13.51 0.45 5.24
C ARG A 310 -12.97 0.42 6.68
N HIS A 311 -11.69 0.14 6.86
CA HIS A 311 -11.03 0.06 8.17
C HIS A 311 -10.44 1.40 8.61
N CYS A 312 -10.07 2.27 7.67
CA CYS A 312 -9.45 3.55 7.96
C CYS A 312 -10.50 4.66 8.16
N ARG A 313 -10.64 5.17 9.38
CA ARG A 313 -11.52 6.31 9.68
C ARG A 313 -11.22 7.52 8.79
N HIS A 314 -9.96 7.83 8.54
CA HIS A 314 -9.57 8.97 7.69
C HIS A 314 -10.07 8.81 6.25
N CYS A 315 -9.88 7.62 5.67
CA CYS A 315 -10.32 7.33 4.30
C CYS A 315 -11.84 7.31 4.17
N ARG A 316 -12.56 6.77 5.16
CA ARG A 316 -14.04 6.80 5.19
C ARG A 316 -14.59 8.21 5.23
N GLU A 317 -14.06 9.05 6.12
CA GLU A 317 -14.50 10.44 6.25
C GLU A 317 -14.18 11.23 4.98
N CYS A 318 -12.98 11.05 4.41
CA CYS A 318 -12.63 11.68 3.14
C CYS A 318 -13.53 11.21 1.98
N LEU A 319 -13.83 9.91 1.89
CA LEU A 319 -14.71 9.36 0.86
C LEU A 319 -16.14 9.89 0.98
N ALA A 320 -16.66 10.00 2.21
CA ALA A 320 -17.98 10.58 2.47
C ALA A 320 -18.03 12.07 2.05
N GLU A 321 -17.03 12.86 2.43
CA GLU A 321 -16.95 14.28 2.11
C GLU A 321 -16.76 14.53 0.59
N LEU A 322 -16.06 13.63 -0.12
CA LEU A 322 -16.01 13.65 -1.58
C LEU A 322 -17.39 13.36 -2.20
N GLY A 323 -18.19 12.46 -1.62
CA GLY A 323 -19.57 12.21 -2.05
C GLY A 323 -20.47 13.43 -1.86
N GLU A 324 -20.37 14.12 -0.71
CA GLU A 324 -21.09 15.37 -0.45
C GLU A 324 -20.68 16.49 -1.43
N LEU A 325 -19.38 16.60 -1.71
CA LEU A 325 -18.87 17.56 -2.69
C LEU A 325 -19.40 17.25 -4.10
N GLU A 326 -19.42 15.98 -4.51
CA GLU A 326 -20.01 15.58 -5.79
C GLU A 326 -21.46 16.04 -5.90
N ALA A 327 -22.28 15.76 -4.88
CA ALA A 327 -23.70 16.14 -4.86
C ALA A 327 -23.88 17.65 -4.99
N LYS A 328 -23.07 18.45 -4.28
CA LYS A 328 -23.07 19.92 -4.38
C LYS A 328 -22.71 20.39 -5.78
N LEU A 329 -21.66 19.83 -6.38
CA LEU A 329 -21.20 20.19 -7.73
C LEU A 329 -22.23 19.84 -8.80
N VAL A 330 -22.87 18.67 -8.71
CA VAL A 330 -23.96 18.28 -9.61
C VAL A 330 -25.14 19.23 -9.48
N ASN A 331 -25.51 19.62 -8.26
CA ASN A 331 -26.59 20.58 -8.05
C ASN A 331 -26.26 21.96 -8.66
N VAL A 332 -25.04 22.48 -8.44
CA VAL A 332 -24.58 23.72 -9.07
C VAL A 332 -24.63 23.61 -10.60
N ALA A 333 -24.18 22.49 -11.17
CA ALA A 333 -24.23 22.25 -12.61
C ALA A 333 -25.67 22.30 -13.15
N ASN A 334 -26.61 21.62 -12.49
CA ASN A 334 -28.00 21.57 -12.90
C ASN A 334 -28.68 22.95 -12.81
N VAL A 335 -28.48 23.67 -11.70
CA VAL A 335 -29.04 25.01 -11.50
C VAL A 335 -28.48 25.99 -12.52
N ALA A 336 -27.15 26.00 -12.73
CA ALA A 336 -26.51 26.87 -13.71
C ALA A 336 -26.92 26.53 -15.14
N CYS A 337 -27.08 25.24 -15.48
CA CYS A 337 -27.57 24.83 -16.79
C CYS A 337 -29.00 25.33 -17.03
N GLY A 338 -29.91 25.12 -16.06
CA GLY A 338 -31.28 25.62 -16.14
C GLY A 338 -31.37 27.14 -16.24
N ALA A 339 -30.58 27.87 -15.45
CA ALA A 339 -30.48 29.33 -15.52
C ALA A 339 -29.94 29.80 -16.89
N GLY A 340 -28.91 29.13 -17.42
CA GLY A 340 -28.35 29.41 -18.74
C GLY A 340 -29.38 29.25 -19.87
N LEU A 341 -30.17 28.18 -19.85
CA LEU A 341 -31.24 27.96 -20.83
C LEU A 341 -32.33 29.04 -20.73
N ALA A 342 -32.76 29.39 -19.52
CA ALA A 342 -33.76 30.45 -19.29
C ALA A 342 -33.26 31.82 -19.76
N LEU A 343 -32.03 32.19 -19.38
CA LEU A 343 -31.40 33.44 -19.80
C LEU A 343 -31.12 33.47 -21.31
N GLY A 344 -30.83 32.33 -21.94
CA GLY A 344 -30.62 32.23 -23.39
C GLY A 344 -31.89 32.52 -24.17
N MET A 345 -33.05 31.99 -23.73
CA MET A 345 -34.34 32.29 -24.36
C MET A 345 -34.69 33.77 -24.30
N VAL A 346 -34.47 34.43 -23.15
CA VAL A 346 -34.72 35.87 -22.98
C VAL A 346 -33.66 36.71 -23.70
N GLY A 347 -32.40 36.29 -23.62
CA GLY A 347 -31.25 36.96 -24.22
C GLY A 347 -31.30 36.96 -25.74
N GLY A 348 -31.79 35.89 -26.37
CA GLY A 348 -32.01 35.84 -27.82
C GLY A 348 -33.10 36.82 -28.30
N ILE A 349 -34.07 37.16 -27.44
CA ILE A 349 -35.09 38.18 -27.72
C ILE A 349 -34.52 39.60 -27.54
N LEU A 350 -33.71 39.81 -26.50
CA LEU A 350 -33.19 41.13 -26.12
C LEU A 350 -31.79 41.46 -26.70
N GLY A 351 -31.17 40.54 -27.45
CA GLY A 351 -29.82 40.67 -27.98
C GLY A 351 -28.71 40.66 -26.90
N GLN A 352 -28.96 40.03 -25.74
CA GLN A 352 -28.08 40.02 -24.57
C GLN A 352 -27.78 38.58 -24.11
N GLU A 353 -26.91 37.89 -24.82
CA GLU A 353 -26.61 36.46 -24.60
C GLU A 353 -25.52 36.21 -23.54
N ALA A 354 -24.74 37.23 -23.18
CA ALA A 354 -23.58 37.08 -22.29
C ALA A 354 -23.91 36.41 -20.93
N PRO A 355 -25.02 36.72 -20.23
CA PRO A 355 -25.38 36.04 -18.98
C PRO A 355 -25.66 34.54 -19.17
N ALA A 356 -26.28 34.16 -20.29
CA ALA A 356 -26.55 32.76 -20.61
C ALA A 356 -25.24 31.99 -20.83
N VAL A 357 -24.30 32.57 -21.58
CA VAL A 357 -22.97 31.99 -21.82
C VAL A 357 -22.21 31.80 -20.51
N VAL A 358 -22.18 32.81 -19.64
CA VAL A 358 -21.51 32.70 -18.33
C VAL A 358 -22.11 31.58 -17.48
N SER A 359 -23.44 31.49 -17.44
CA SER A 359 -24.14 30.47 -16.66
C SER A 359 -23.85 29.05 -17.17
N LEU A 360 -23.84 28.85 -18.49
CA LEU A 360 -23.46 27.57 -19.10
C LEU A 360 -21.98 27.21 -18.88
N CYS A 361 -21.08 28.20 -18.88
CA CYS A 361 -19.67 27.97 -18.52
C CYS A 361 -19.53 27.48 -17.07
N VAL A 362 -20.27 28.07 -16.13
CA VAL A 362 -20.31 27.60 -14.73
C VAL A 362 -20.83 26.17 -14.66
N ALA A 363 -21.89 25.85 -15.42
CA ALA A 363 -22.43 24.49 -15.48
C ALA A 363 -21.40 23.47 -15.98
N GLY A 364 -20.66 23.80 -17.03
CA GLY A 364 -19.59 22.97 -17.58
C GLY A 364 -18.45 22.74 -16.60
N LEU A 365 -17.98 23.81 -15.93
CA LEU A 365 -16.95 23.71 -14.89
C LEU A 365 -17.40 22.85 -13.71
N ALA A 366 -18.61 23.04 -13.22
CA ALA A 366 -19.17 22.25 -12.11
C ALA A 366 -19.33 20.77 -12.48
N THR A 367 -19.75 20.48 -13.72
CA THR A 367 -19.82 19.10 -14.24
C THR A 367 -18.43 18.46 -14.29
N GLY A 368 -17.44 19.16 -14.85
CA GLY A 368 -16.06 18.67 -14.92
C GLY A 368 -15.44 18.44 -13.53
N ALA A 369 -15.73 19.32 -12.57
CA ALA A 369 -15.33 19.15 -11.18
C ALA A 369 -16.00 17.92 -10.54
N ALA A 370 -17.30 17.71 -10.76
CA ALA A 370 -18.01 16.53 -10.26
C ALA A 370 -17.41 15.22 -10.81
N GLU A 371 -17.07 15.17 -12.10
CA GLU A 371 -16.39 14.02 -12.71
C GLU A 371 -15.01 13.77 -12.10
N LYS A 372 -14.24 14.82 -11.82
CA LYS A 372 -12.94 14.70 -11.14
C LYS A 372 -13.12 14.19 -9.69
N THR A 373 -14.14 14.66 -8.98
CA THR A 373 -14.50 14.17 -7.65
C THR A 373 -14.88 12.70 -7.67
N ARG A 374 -15.64 12.24 -8.69
CA ARG A 374 -15.95 10.80 -8.89
C ARG A 374 -14.70 9.96 -9.11
N ASP A 375 -13.73 10.46 -9.89
CA ASP A 375 -12.45 9.77 -10.08
C ASP A 375 -11.70 9.65 -8.75
N MET A 376 -11.63 10.72 -7.96
CA MET A 376 -11.00 10.68 -6.63
C MET A 376 -11.70 9.68 -5.69
N GLN A 377 -13.04 9.61 -5.71
CA GLN A 377 -13.77 8.59 -4.94
C GLN A 377 -13.42 7.17 -5.38
N GLN A 378 -13.22 6.95 -6.69
CA GLN A 378 -12.83 5.64 -7.23
C GLN A 378 -11.47 5.20 -6.69
N GLU A 379 -10.51 6.11 -6.51
CA GLU A 379 -9.17 5.79 -6.00
C GLU A 379 -9.18 5.26 -4.55
N PHE A 380 -10.23 5.54 -3.77
CA PHE A 380 -10.46 4.95 -2.45
C PHE A 380 -11.10 3.56 -2.52
N LYS A 381 -11.67 3.18 -3.67
CA LYS A 381 -12.39 1.92 -3.85
C LYS A 381 -11.54 0.87 -4.54
N THR A 382 -10.78 1.26 -5.55
CA THR A 382 -9.99 0.33 -6.34
C THR A 382 -8.86 1.04 -7.06
N SER A 383 -7.84 0.28 -7.43
CA SER A 383 -6.78 0.73 -8.33
C SER A 383 -7.24 0.83 -9.78
N VAL A 384 -8.36 0.21 -10.15
CA VAL A 384 -8.95 0.31 -11.48
C VAL A 384 -9.51 1.70 -11.71
N LYS A 385 -9.00 2.39 -12.74
CA LYS A 385 -9.45 3.74 -13.09
C LYS A 385 -10.91 3.70 -13.56
N ARG A 386 -11.71 4.69 -13.13
CA ARG A 386 -13.11 4.83 -13.57
C ARG A 386 -13.24 5.09 -15.07
N ARG A 387 -12.22 5.71 -15.67
CA ARG A 387 -12.16 6.10 -17.08
C ARG A 387 -10.82 5.69 -17.67
N GLY A 388 -10.83 5.19 -18.91
CA GLY A 388 -9.63 4.70 -19.61
C GLY A 388 -9.47 3.19 -19.49
N ASP A 389 -8.23 2.73 -19.37
CA ASP A 389 -7.91 1.31 -19.35
C ASP A 389 -8.53 0.61 -18.13
N PRO A 390 -9.21 -0.55 -18.31
CA PRO A 390 -9.85 -1.29 -17.22
C PRO A 390 -8.84 -2.02 -16.33
N ILE A 391 -7.57 -2.08 -16.74
CA ILE A 391 -6.46 -2.64 -15.97
C ILE A 391 -5.52 -1.48 -15.67
N PRO A 392 -5.23 -1.17 -14.40
CA PRO A 392 -4.30 -0.10 -14.10
C PRO A 392 -2.92 -0.44 -14.63
N LYS A 393 -2.30 0.53 -15.31
CA LYS A 393 -0.84 0.53 -15.43
C LYS A 393 -0.31 0.75 -14.02
N LEU A 394 0.25 -0.30 -13.44
CA LEU A 394 0.85 -0.25 -12.12
C LEU A 394 2.21 0.47 -12.14
N TRP A 395 2.63 1.01 -13.28
CA TRP A 395 3.86 1.77 -13.43
C TRP A 395 3.70 2.85 -14.52
#